data_AF-A0A1J5NY64-F1
#
_entry.id   AF-A0A1J5NY64-F1
#
_cell.length_a   1.000
_cell.length_b   1.000
_cell.length_c   1.000
_cell.angle_alpha   90.00
_cell.angle_beta   90.00
_cell.angle_gamma   90.00
#
_symmetry.space_group_name_H-M   'P 1'
#
loop_
_entity.id
_entity.type
_entity.pdbx_description
1 polymer ?
#
loop_
_entity_poly.entity_id
_entity_poly.type
_entity_poly.pdbx_seq_one_letter_code
_entity_poly.pdbx_strand_id
1 'polypeptide(L)' 'MFAPVKDRDVPGQGFTHKRNDVVTIQAPKLGRLVNRMRPSDECEHWSFGLTALMKNLSARKCL' A
#
# COMPACT_ATOMS: atom_id res chain seq x y z
N MET A 1 9.06 7.70 8.29
CA MET A 1 7.78 7.60 9.02
C MET A 1 6.87 6.68 8.22
N PHE A 2 6.52 5.50 8.75
CA PHE A 2 5.89 4.42 7.97
C PHE A 2 4.35 4.38 8.09
N ALA A 3 3.78 5.09 9.06
CA ALA A 3 2.34 5.30 9.18
C ALA A 3 2.04 6.69 9.75
N PRO A 4 1.00 7.39 9.27
CA PRO A 4 0.56 8.66 9.85
C PRO A 4 0.03 8.43 11.26
N VAL A 5 0.57 9.16 12.24
CA VAL A 5 0.11 9.13 13.63
C VAL A 5 -0.60 10.42 14.04
N LYS A 6 -0.56 11.44 13.18
CA LYS A 6 -1.22 12.71 13.42
C LYS A 6 -2.72 12.56 13.21
N ASP A 7 -3.49 13.17 14.09
CA ASP A 7 -4.94 13.25 13.96
C ASP A 7 -5.35 13.71 12.57
N ARG A 8 -6.26 12.96 11.95
CA ARG A 8 -6.81 13.30 10.64
C ARG A 8 -8.02 14.23 10.76
N ASP A 9 -8.93 13.92 11.67
CA ASP A 9 -10.22 14.60 11.80
C ASP A 9 -10.38 15.22 13.20
N VAL A 10 -10.37 14.38 14.24
CA VAL A 10 -10.65 14.80 15.62
C VAL A 10 -9.36 14.73 16.45
N PRO A 11 -9.04 15.76 17.25
CA PRO A 11 -7.89 15.73 18.15
C PRO A 11 -7.91 14.50 19.08
N GLY A 12 -6.78 13.81 19.18
CA GLY A 12 -6.59 12.62 20.01
C GLY A 12 -7.12 11.29 19.45
N GLN A 13 -7.68 11.27 18.23
CA GLN A 13 -8.23 10.04 17.62
C GLN A 13 -7.25 9.36 16.64
N GLY A 14 -6.08 9.94 16.44
CA GLY A 14 -5.08 9.47 15.50
C GLY A 14 -5.56 9.51 14.05
N PHE A 15 -4.94 8.66 13.23
CA PHE A 15 -5.24 8.56 11.82
C PHE A 15 -6.05 7.31 11.53
N THR A 16 -7.14 7.47 10.79
CA THR A 16 -7.90 6.35 10.20
C THR A 16 -8.05 6.58 8.69
N HIS A 17 -7.90 5.51 7.92
CA HIS A 17 -8.14 5.55 6.49
C HIS A 17 -9.61 5.73 6.17
N LYS A 18 -9.90 6.52 5.13
CA LYS A 18 -11.23 6.67 4.55
C LYS A 18 -11.30 5.91 3.24
N ARG A 19 -12.52 5.57 2.82
CA ARG A 19 -12.77 4.95 1.51
C ARG A 19 -12.14 5.79 0.40
N ASN A 20 -11.50 5.13 -0.55
CA ASN A 20 -10.77 5.71 -1.68
C ASN A 20 -9.48 6.45 -1.35
N ASP A 21 -9.01 6.45 -0.09
CA ASP A 21 -7.66 6.88 0.23
C ASP A 21 -6.64 6.16 -0.66
N VAL A 22 -5.58 6.87 -1.06
CA VAL A 22 -4.47 6.28 -1.81
C VAL A 22 -3.26 6.19 -0.90
N VAL A 23 -2.80 4.97 -0.63
CA VAL A 23 -1.58 4.70 0.11
C VAL A 23 -0.46 4.42 -0.88
N THR A 24 0.62 5.18 -0.79
CA THR A 24 1.84 4.96 -1.59
C THR A 24 3.00 4.66 -0.67
N ILE A 25 3.66 3.52 -0.89
CA ILE A 25 4.92 3.17 -0.24
C ILE A 25 5.98 3.07 -1.34
N GLN A 26 7.14 3.68 -1.14
CA GLN A 26 8.19 3.71 -2.15
C GLN A 26 9.57 3.40 -1.57
N ALA A 27 10.41 2.75 -2.36
CA ALA A 27 11.82 2.55 -2.09
C ALA A 27 12.61 2.70 -3.40
N PRO A 28 13.76 3.41 -3.41
CA PRO A 28 14.46 3.74 -4.65
C PRO A 28 14.73 2.55 -5.58
N LYS A 29 15.10 1.39 -5.03
CA LYS A 29 15.40 0.18 -5.81
C LYS A 29 14.17 -0.62 -6.23
N LEU A 30 13.04 -0.47 -5.54
CA LEU A 30 11.85 -1.31 -5.74
C LEU A 30 10.75 -0.61 -6.55
N GLY A 31 10.78 0.72 -6.59
CA GLY A 31 9.71 1.55 -7.14
C GLY A 31 8.69 1.93 -6.07
N ARG A 32 7.42 1.97 -6.44
CA ARG A 32 6.31 2.29 -5.54
C ARG A 32 5.19 1.25 -5.60
N LEU A 33 4.61 0.95 -4.44
CA LEU A 33 3.35 0.23 -4.30
C LEU A 33 2.27 1.27 -4.01
N VAL A 34 1.22 1.30 -4.84
CA VAL A 34 0.12 2.25 -4.72
C VAL A 34 -1.19 1.46 -4.58
N ASN A 35 -1.85 1.60 -3.44
CA ASN A 35 -3.11 0.92 -3.15
C ASN A 35 -4.22 1.93 -2.87
N ARG A 36 -5.44 1.62 -3.30
CA ARG A 36 -6.65 2.37 -2.95
C ARG A 36 -7.38 1.66 -1.82
N MET A 37 -7.75 2.38 -0.76
CA MET A 37 -8.49 1.81 0.36
C MET A 37 -9.94 1.52 -0.02
N ARG A 38 -10.34 0.27 0.12
CA ARG A 38 -11.71 -0.26 -0.09
C ARG A 38 -12.01 -1.31 0.98
N PRO A 39 -13.28 -1.56 1.31
CA PRO A 39 -13.67 -2.72 2.11
C PRO A 39 -13.25 -4.02 1.41
N SER A 40 -12.91 -5.04 2.21
CA SER A 40 -12.37 -6.29 1.69
C SER A 40 -13.38 -7.05 0.81
N ASP A 41 -14.66 -6.95 1.10
CA ASP A 41 -15.76 -7.58 0.34
C ASP A 41 -15.99 -6.94 -1.04
N GLU A 42 -15.51 -5.71 -1.26
CA GLU A 42 -15.53 -5.04 -2.56
C GLU A 42 -14.23 -5.23 -3.36
N CYS A 43 -13.22 -5.86 -2.77
CA CYS A 43 -11.94 -6.07 -3.45
C CYS A 43 -12.00 -7.32 -4.34
N GLU A 44 -11.39 -7.22 -5.53
CA GLU A 44 -11.17 -8.40 -6.35
C GLU A 44 -10.22 -9.40 -5.68
N HIS A 45 -10.32 -10.66 -6.09
CA HIS A 45 -9.41 -11.71 -5.63
C HIS A 45 -7.97 -11.36 -5.99
N TRP A 46 -7.04 -11.68 -5.10
CA TRP A 46 -5.63 -11.39 -5.31
C TRP A 46 -5.07 -12.27 -6.42
N SER A 47 -4.59 -11.63 -7.49
CA SER A 47 -3.91 -12.29 -8.62
C SER A 47 -2.38 -12.17 -8.56
N PHE A 48 -1.86 -11.32 -7.66
CA PHE A 48 -0.44 -11.04 -7.52
C PHE A 48 0.03 -11.37 -6.09
N GLY A 49 0.81 -12.44 -5.95
CA GLY A 49 1.37 -12.90 -4.67
C GLY A 49 2.90 -12.82 -4.61
N LEU A 50 3.48 -13.41 -3.57
CA LEU A 50 4.93 -13.37 -3.30
C LEU A 50 5.77 -13.88 -4.49
N THR A 51 5.39 -15.00 -5.12
CA THR A 51 6.13 -15.53 -6.27
C THR A 51 6.10 -14.60 -7.47
N ALA A 52 4.95 -13.95 -7.73
CA ALA A 52 4.84 -12.95 -8.81
C ALA A 52 5.71 -11.72 -8.51
N LEU A 53 5.77 -11.29 -7.24
CA LEU A 53 6.67 -10.23 -6.79
C LEU A 53 8.14 -10.57 -7.04
N MET A 54 8.60 -11.75 -6.61
CA MET A 54 10.01 -12.15 -6.79
C MET A 54 10.39 -12.26 -8.27
N LYS A 55 9.50 -12.82 -9.11
CA LYS A 55 9.70 -12.85 -10.57
C LYS A 55 9.80 -11.44 -11.16
N ASN A 56 8.92 -10.53 -10.74
CA ASN A 56 8.92 -9.15 -11.20
C ASN A 56 10.18 -8.38 -10.77
N LEU A 57 10.68 -8.59 -9.55
CA LEU A 57 11.92 -7.97 -9.07
C LEU A 57 13.15 -8.49 -9.82
N SER A 58 13.23 -9.81 -10.05
CA SER A 58 14.29 -10.44 -10.83
C SER A 58 14.36 -9.87 -12.25
N ALA A 59 13.22 -9.81 -12.94
CA ALA A 59 13.13 -9.30 -14.31
C ALA A 59 13.59 -7.83 -14.43
N ARG A 60 13.41 -7.04 -13.37
CA ARG A 60 13.82 -5.63 -13.30
C ARG A 60 15.26 -5.43 -12.79
N LYS A 61 15.98 -6.50 -12.48
CA LYS A 61 17.34 -6.46 -11.88
C LYS A 61 17.37 -5.73 -10.52
N CYS A 62 16.32 -5.96 -9.71
CA CYS A 62 16.13 -5.38 -8.38
C CYS A 62 16.34 -6.39 -7.23
N LEU A 63 16.86 -7.59 -7.53
CA LEU A 63 17.31 -8.59 -6.56
C LEU A 63 18.81 -8.49 -6.34
#